data_AF-A0AAF0Z719-F1
#
_entry.id   AF-A0AAF0Z719-F1
#
_cell.length_a   1.000
_cell.length_b   1.000
_cell.length_c   1.000
_cell.angle_alpha   90.00
_cell.angle_beta   90.00
_cell.angle_gamma   90.00
#
_symmetry.space_group_name_H-M   'P 1'
#
loop_
_entity.id
_entity.type
_entity.pdbx_description
1 polymer ?
#
loop_
_entity_poly.entity_id
_entity_poly.type
_entity_poly.pdbx_seq_one_letter_code
_entity_poly.pdbx_strand_id
1 'polypeptide(L)'
;MRTRVSTSVALSAAAVLALTACASSADPSPTTTSSPTSTAVADPTNLGELERAVIDEGLVDNASFQVDMGQGTMLTIQLFWDDVPSAADQLAAITEVDKRIDELPDRRPEQTQIVLSTTRPDGGFSGIQTGYDPGIEVLAGMLEAVDGTACHSANLGRRDTGDGSGERAILDLRCSVEATDAVGLAGSYDEVTGLGTGIAGVDATTWEVSIQGRSTSEALLRLDAGPIDGRQKVLVDAMTSSVGAGADSLTVVDSGTSVLVAGFADAEQSGLCTTLIDQMTAAGVESASARMQLRDAQDWACNINP
;
A
#
# COMPACT_ATOMS: atom_id res chain seq x y z
N MET A 1 46.30 -24.42 -9.38
CA MET A 1 46.43 -25.56 -10.32
C MET A 1 45.16 -25.56 -11.18
N ARG A 2 45.33 -25.25 -12.47
CA ARG A 2 44.44 -25.48 -13.64
C ARG A 2 42.90 -25.39 -13.48
N THR A 3 42.38 -24.27 -13.99
CA THR A 3 41.26 -24.09 -14.94
C THR A 3 40.46 -25.33 -15.39
N ARG A 4 39.13 -25.17 -15.47
CA ARG A 4 38.35 -25.47 -16.68
C ARG A 4 37.09 -24.61 -16.81
N VAL A 5 37.04 -23.91 -17.93
CA VAL A 5 35.91 -23.21 -18.56
C VAL A 5 35.05 -24.24 -19.29
N SER A 6 33.74 -24.01 -19.40
CA SER A 6 32.95 -24.42 -20.57
C SER A 6 31.73 -23.52 -20.70
N THR A 7 31.90 -22.46 -21.49
CA THR A 7 30.85 -21.80 -22.24
C THR A 7 30.50 -22.66 -23.45
N SER A 8 29.22 -22.76 -23.81
CA SER A 8 28.80 -23.18 -25.14
C SER A 8 27.58 -22.37 -25.54
N VAL A 9 27.86 -21.42 -26.42
CA VAL A 9 26.92 -20.65 -27.24
C VAL A 9 26.45 -21.56 -28.37
N ALA A 10 25.16 -21.50 -28.70
CA ALA A 10 24.65 -21.99 -29.99
C ALA A 10 23.79 -20.88 -30.64
N LEU A 11 24.46 -20.05 -31.44
CA LEU A 11 23.83 -19.35 -32.56
C LEU A 11 23.51 -20.39 -33.64
N SER A 12 22.37 -20.29 -34.29
CA SER A 12 22.16 -20.88 -35.61
C SER A 12 21.43 -19.89 -36.50
N ALA A 13 22.12 -19.57 -37.60
CA ALA A 13 21.77 -18.59 -38.59
C ALA A 13 20.89 -19.17 -39.70
N ALA A 14 20.23 -18.23 -40.37
CA ALA A 14 19.49 -18.25 -41.63
C ALA A 14 19.74 -19.40 -42.63
N ALA A 15 18.65 -19.77 -43.32
CA ALA A 15 18.70 -20.23 -44.70
C ALA A 15 17.59 -19.52 -45.52
N VAL A 16 18.04 -18.63 -46.41
CA VAL A 16 17.29 -18.08 -47.56
C VAL A 16 17.90 -18.72 -48.82
N LEU A 17 17.06 -19.07 -49.80
CA LEU A 17 17.29 -19.35 -51.24
C LEU A 17 16.37 -20.51 -51.66
N ALA A 18 15.70 -20.57 -52.82
CA ALA A 18 15.58 -19.68 -53.97
C ALA A 18 14.35 -20.14 -54.80
N LEU A 19 13.83 -19.22 -55.62
CA LEU A 19 12.78 -19.40 -56.64
C LEU A 19 13.23 -20.21 -57.86
N THR A 20 12.25 -20.87 -58.53
CA THR A 20 11.99 -21.01 -60.00
C THR A 20 11.17 -22.30 -60.24
N ALA A 21 10.19 -22.46 -61.15
CA ALA A 21 9.51 -21.61 -62.13
C ALA A 21 8.15 -22.24 -62.55
N CYS A 22 7.19 -21.35 -62.91
CA CYS A 22 6.04 -21.40 -63.83
C CYS A 22 5.35 -22.72 -64.27
N ALA A 23 4.01 -22.80 -64.12
CA ALA A 23 3.05 -22.67 -65.25
C ALA A 23 1.55 -22.83 -64.84
N SER A 24 0.77 -21.75 -65.09
CA SER A 24 -0.65 -21.67 -65.56
C SER A 24 -1.87 -22.18 -64.76
N SER A 25 -2.88 -21.28 -64.70
CA SER A 25 -4.34 -21.41 -64.40
C SER A 25 -4.73 -21.84 -62.97
N ALA A 26 -5.61 -21.19 -62.21
CA ALA A 26 -6.71 -20.25 -62.47
C ALA A 26 -6.84 -19.24 -61.31
N ASP A 27 -7.41 -18.05 -61.54
CA ASP A 27 -7.69 -17.04 -60.50
C ASP A 27 -8.54 -17.62 -59.34
N PRO A 28 -8.09 -17.56 -58.08
CA PRO A 28 -9.01 -17.57 -56.95
C PRO A 28 -9.54 -16.13 -56.76
N SER A 29 -10.86 -15.99 -56.79
CA SER A 29 -11.56 -14.75 -56.41
C SER A 29 -11.03 -14.21 -55.08
N PRO A 30 -11.00 -12.88 -54.87
CA PRO A 30 -10.54 -12.33 -53.60
C PRO A 30 -11.53 -12.75 -52.51
N THR A 31 -11.09 -13.64 -51.62
CA THR A 31 -11.75 -13.86 -50.35
C THR A 31 -11.65 -12.55 -49.57
N THR A 32 -12.76 -11.83 -49.46
CA THR A 32 -12.89 -10.73 -48.52
C THR A 32 -12.79 -11.32 -47.13
N THR A 33 -11.60 -11.30 -46.55
CA THR A 33 -11.43 -11.44 -45.11
C THR A 33 -12.07 -10.20 -44.51
N SER A 34 -13.33 -10.33 -44.07
CA SER A 34 -13.99 -9.31 -43.27
C SER A 34 -13.17 -9.15 -41.99
N SER A 35 -12.34 -8.12 -41.92
CA SER A 35 -11.86 -7.61 -40.65
C SER A 35 -13.09 -7.39 -39.77
N PRO A 36 -13.10 -7.85 -38.50
CA PRO A 36 -14.19 -7.49 -37.61
C PRO A 36 -14.28 -5.96 -37.63
N THR A 37 -15.42 -5.45 -38.08
CA THR A 37 -15.71 -4.03 -37.95
C THR A 37 -15.77 -3.80 -36.45
N SER A 38 -14.72 -3.16 -35.90
CA SER A 38 -14.77 -2.61 -34.56
C SER A 38 -15.99 -1.71 -34.56
N THR A 39 -17.08 -2.21 -33.98
CA THR A 39 -18.28 -1.41 -33.79
C THR A 39 -17.82 -0.34 -32.83
N ALA A 40 -17.81 0.93 -33.27
CA ALA A 40 -17.52 2.02 -32.36
C ALA A 40 -18.48 1.85 -31.18
N VAL A 41 -17.92 1.54 -30.00
CA VAL A 41 -18.68 1.46 -28.77
C VAL A 41 -19.30 2.84 -28.62
N ALA A 42 -20.63 2.91 -28.55
CA ALA A 42 -21.31 4.19 -28.38
C ALA A 42 -20.80 4.84 -27.09
N ASP A 43 -20.54 6.15 -27.14
CA ASP A 43 -20.09 6.89 -25.96
C ASP A 43 -21.11 6.67 -24.81
N PRO A 44 -20.65 6.30 -23.60
CA PRO A 44 -21.52 6.04 -22.48
C PRO A 44 -22.42 7.24 -22.15
N THR A 45 -23.70 6.98 -21.88
CA THR A 45 -24.66 8.03 -21.50
C THR A 45 -25.00 8.04 -20.01
N ASN A 46 -24.52 7.05 -19.25
CA ASN A 46 -24.69 6.92 -17.81
C ASN A 46 -23.55 6.09 -17.18
N LEU A 47 -23.43 6.13 -15.84
CA LEU A 47 -22.38 5.43 -15.10
C LEU A 47 -22.35 3.91 -15.35
N GLY A 48 -23.51 3.26 -15.50
CA GLY A 48 -23.57 1.81 -15.73
C GLY A 48 -23.14 1.40 -17.14
N GLU A 49 -23.29 2.28 -18.13
CA GLU A 49 -22.69 2.11 -19.47
C GLU A 49 -21.19 2.36 -19.45
N LEU A 50 -20.74 3.36 -18.67
CA LEU A 50 -19.33 3.67 -18.53
C LEU A 50 -18.58 2.53 -17.84
N GLU A 51 -19.16 1.95 -16.79
CA GLU A 51 -18.62 0.77 -16.08
C GLU A 51 -18.36 -0.39 -17.05
N ARG A 52 -19.33 -0.70 -17.92
CA ARG A 52 -19.15 -1.75 -18.94
C ARG A 52 -18.10 -1.37 -19.97
N ALA A 53 -18.08 -0.12 -20.44
CA ALA A 53 -17.12 0.34 -21.44
C ALA A 53 -15.67 0.23 -20.94
N VAL A 54 -15.38 0.63 -19.69
CA VAL A 54 -14.01 0.58 -19.15
C VAL A 54 -13.50 -0.86 -18.96
N ILE A 55 -14.40 -1.81 -18.67
CA ILE A 55 -14.08 -3.24 -18.58
C ILE A 55 -13.89 -3.82 -19.99
N ASP A 56 -14.81 -3.56 -20.92
CA ASP A 56 -14.77 -4.09 -22.29
C ASP A 56 -13.55 -3.58 -23.07
N GLU A 57 -13.09 -2.36 -22.80
CA GLU A 57 -11.88 -1.76 -23.36
C GLU A 57 -10.58 -2.30 -22.71
N GLY A 58 -10.69 -3.07 -21.63
CA GLY A 58 -9.55 -3.62 -20.90
C GLY A 58 -8.75 -2.58 -20.13
N LEU A 59 -9.38 -1.45 -19.74
CA LEU A 59 -8.73 -0.46 -18.87
C LEU A 59 -8.52 -1.01 -17.45
N VAL A 60 -9.48 -1.84 -17.01
CA VAL A 60 -9.52 -2.52 -15.71
C VAL A 60 -10.17 -3.89 -15.89
N ASP A 61 -9.91 -4.81 -14.95
CA ASP A 61 -10.57 -6.13 -14.96
C ASP A 61 -11.99 -6.05 -14.37
N ASN A 62 -12.21 -5.12 -13.44
CA ASN A 62 -13.53 -4.82 -12.89
C ASN A 62 -13.64 -3.34 -12.48
N ALA A 63 -14.85 -2.79 -12.57
CA ALA A 63 -15.17 -1.43 -12.19
C ALA A 63 -16.49 -1.39 -11.43
N SER A 64 -16.64 -0.42 -10.54
CA SER A 64 -17.92 -0.10 -9.91
C SER A 64 -18.05 1.40 -9.71
N PHE A 65 -19.10 1.98 -10.29
CA PHE A 65 -19.41 3.41 -10.15
C PHE A 65 -20.76 3.60 -9.46
N GLN A 66 -20.74 4.13 -8.23
CA GLN A 66 -21.93 4.22 -7.38
C GLN A 66 -22.15 5.63 -6.88
N VAL A 67 -23.40 6.08 -6.87
CA VAL A 67 -23.79 7.35 -6.25
C VAL A 67 -24.60 7.03 -4.99
N ASP A 68 -24.06 7.40 -3.83
CA ASP A 68 -24.81 7.39 -2.58
C ASP A 68 -25.60 8.70 -2.46
N MET A 69 -26.91 8.58 -2.22
CA MET A 69 -27.87 9.69 -2.13
C MET A 69 -28.16 10.09 -0.66
N GLY A 70 -27.29 9.71 0.28
CA GLY A 70 -27.36 10.04 1.71
C GLY A 70 -27.16 11.53 2.04
N GLN A 71 -26.62 11.82 3.24
CA GLN A 71 -26.29 13.20 3.63
C GLN A 71 -25.03 13.68 2.91
N GLY A 72 -25.23 14.25 1.73
CA GLY A 72 -24.17 14.60 0.78
C GLY A 72 -24.13 13.54 -0.31
N THR A 73 -24.51 13.93 -1.54
CA THR A 73 -24.39 13.03 -2.68
C THR A 73 -22.90 12.77 -2.93
N MET A 74 -22.52 11.49 -2.95
CA MET A 74 -21.13 11.07 -3.10
C MET A 74 -21.01 10.06 -4.22
N LEU A 75 -20.06 10.27 -5.12
CA LEU A 75 -19.65 9.31 -6.13
C LEU A 75 -18.53 8.43 -5.58
N THR A 76 -18.66 7.13 -5.66
CA THR A 76 -17.56 6.19 -5.41
C THR A 76 -17.10 5.59 -6.73
N ILE A 77 -15.83 5.81 -7.07
CA ILE A 77 -15.15 5.23 -8.22
C ILE A 77 -14.29 4.10 -7.71
N GLN A 78 -14.58 2.86 -8.11
CA GLN A 78 -13.75 1.70 -7.76
C GLN A 78 -13.23 1.05 -9.03
N LEU A 79 -11.90 0.93 -9.11
CA LEU A 79 -11.18 0.29 -10.20
C LEU A 79 -10.36 -0.88 -9.65
N PHE A 80 -10.46 -2.04 -10.32
CA PHE A 80 -9.87 -3.29 -9.87
C PHE A 80 -9.07 -3.97 -10.97
N TRP A 81 -7.92 -4.52 -10.59
CA TRP A 81 -7.09 -5.35 -11.45
C TRP A 81 -6.78 -6.70 -10.78
N ASP A 82 -6.79 -7.77 -11.57
CA ASP A 82 -6.35 -9.10 -11.16
C ASP A 82 -4.82 -9.14 -11.02
N ASP A 83 -4.11 -8.55 -12.01
CA ASP A 83 -2.67 -8.33 -11.97
C ASP A 83 -2.37 -6.84 -11.78
N VAL A 84 -1.63 -6.49 -10.72
CA VAL A 84 -1.34 -5.08 -10.37
C VAL A 84 -0.55 -4.41 -11.50
N PRO A 85 -1.11 -3.37 -12.17
CA PRO A 85 -0.36 -2.61 -13.16
C PRO A 85 0.52 -1.56 -12.48
N SER A 86 1.43 -0.94 -13.24
CA SER A 86 2.31 0.09 -12.68
C SER A 86 1.53 1.28 -12.11
N ALA A 87 2.10 2.01 -11.15
CA ALA A 87 1.48 3.23 -10.62
C ALA A 87 1.06 4.22 -11.74
N ALA A 88 1.88 4.35 -12.78
CA ALA A 88 1.59 5.24 -13.91
C ALA A 88 0.37 4.78 -14.72
N ASP A 89 0.21 3.47 -14.94
CA ASP A 89 -0.92 2.91 -15.67
C ASP A 89 -2.22 3.02 -14.84
N GLN A 90 -2.15 2.78 -13.52
CA GLN A 90 -3.27 3.00 -12.61
C GLN A 90 -3.71 4.47 -12.62
N LEU A 91 -2.75 5.39 -12.60
CA LEU A 91 -3.02 6.83 -12.65
C LEU A 91 -3.63 7.26 -13.99
N ALA A 92 -3.14 6.71 -15.10
CA ALA A 92 -3.71 6.97 -16.42
C ALA A 92 -5.14 6.44 -16.53
N ALA A 93 -5.41 5.24 -16.00
CA ALA A 93 -6.74 4.65 -15.99
C ALA A 93 -7.74 5.51 -15.19
N ILE A 94 -7.41 5.90 -13.96
CA ILE A 94 -8.31 6.76 -13.18
C ILE A 94 -8.50 8.13 -13.83
N THR A 95 -7.47 8.70 -14.45
CA THR A 95 -7.58 9.99 -15.16
C THR A 95 -8.54 9.90 -16.35
N GLU A 96 -8.47 8.81 -17.12
CA GLU A 96 -9.39 8.59 -18.24
C GLU A 96 -10.82 8.35 -17.77
N VAL A 97 -11.01 7.55 -16.70
CA VAL A 97 -12.33 7.32 -16.09
C VAL A 97 -12.93 8.63 -15.58
N ASP A 98 -12.13 9.42 -14.86
CA ASP A 98 -12.53 10.70 -14.29
C ASP A 98 -13.02 11.67 -15.38
N LYS A 99 -12.25 11.77 -16.47
CA LYS A 99 -12.64 12.56 -17.65
C LYS A 99 -13.95 12.08 -18.28
N ARG A 100 -14.15 10.78 -18.45
CA ARG A 100 -15.37 10.23 -19.05
C ARG A 100 -16.59 10.42 -18.15
N ILE A 101 -16.41 10.39 -16.83
CA ILE A 101 -17.47 10.70 -15.86
C ILE A 101 -17.92 12.17 -16.02
N ASP A 102 -16.99 13.09 -16.21
CA ASP A 102 -17.30 14.52 -16.41
C ASP A 102 -18.02 14.81 -17.75
N GLU A 103 -17.89 13.91 -18.73
CA GLU A 103 -18.58 13.99 -20.02
C GLU A 103 -20.01 13.43 -19.97
N LEU A 104 -20.41 12.76 -18.88
CA LEU A 104 -21.76 12.22 -18.74
C LEU A 104 -22.81 13.35 -18.62
N PRO A 105 -24.04 13.13 -19.13
CA PRO A 105 -25.12 14.12 -19.02
C PRO A 105 -25.55 14.41 -17.58
N ASP A 106 -25.38 13.45 -16.67
CA ASP A 106 -25.73 13.58 -15.27
C ASP A 106 -24.71 14.43 -14.52
N ARG A 107 -25.19 15.30 -13.63
CA ARG A 107 -24.29 16.13 -12.84
C ARG A 107 -23.51 15.28 -11.85
N ARG A 108 -22.18 15.30 -11.96
CA ARG A 108 -21.27 14.68 -11.00
C ARG A 108 -21.54 15.19 -9.57
N PRO A 109 -21.65 14.29 -8.58
CA PRO A 109 -21.72 14.68 -7.18
C PRO A 109 -20.50 15.52 -6.75
N GLU A 110 -20.70 16.42 -5.77
CA GLU A 110 -19.62 17.31 -5.29
C GLU A 110 -18.49 16.55 -4.57
N GLN A 111 -18.80 15.38 -4.02
CA GLN A 111 -17.82 14.52 -3.35
C GLN A 111 -17.55 13.28 -4.21
N THR A 112 -16.28 12.94 -4.35
CA THR A 112 -15.84 11.69 -4.97
C THR A 112 -14.94 10.94 -4.01
N GLN A 113 -15.12 9.62 -3.90
CA GLN A 113 -14.18 8.69 -3.28
C GLN A 113 -13.59 7.80 -4.36
N ILE A 114 -12.29 7.53 -4.25
CA ILE A 114 -11.55 6.74 -5.23
C ILE A 114 -10.97 5.53 -4.53
N VAL A 115 -11.18 4.35 -5.11
CA VAL A 115 -10.58 3.09 -4.70
C VAL A 115 -9.89 2.49 -5.91
N LEU A 116 -8.57 2.38 -5.85
CA LEU A 116 -7.77 1.67 -6.84
C LEU A 116 -7.21 0.45 -6.13
N SER A 117 -7.58 -0.75 -6.54
CA SER A 117 -7.20 -1.93 -5.77
C SER A 117 -6.98 -3.16 -6.62
N THR A 118 -6.39 -4.17 -6.00
CA THR A 118 -6.06 -5.43 -6.67
C THR A 118 -6.51 -6.62 -5.84
N THR A 119 -6.76 -7.73 -6.53
CA THR A 119 -7.24 -8.95 -5.88
C THR A 119 -6.11 -9.58 -5.07
N ARG A 120 -6.16 -9.53 -3.74
CA ARG A 120 -5.23 -10.30 -2.91
C ARG A 120 -5.70 -11.76 -2.78
N PRO A 121 -4.78 -12.73 -2.87
CA PRO A 121 -5.10 -14.15 -2.64
C PRO A 121 -5.67 -14.44 -1.24
N ASP A 122 -5.37 -13.59 -0.25
CA ASP A 122 -5.84 -13.72 1.14
C ASP A 122 -7.15 -12.97 1.43
N GLY A 123 -7.75 -12.33 0.43
CA GLY A 123 -8.98 -11.55 0.57
C GLY A 123 -8.82 -10.20 1.28
N GLY A 124 -7.58 -9.78 1.59
CA GLY A 124 -7.29 -8.45 2.13
C GLY A 124 -7.36 -7.35 1.05
N PHE A 125 -7.37 -6.09 1.50
CA PHE A 125 -7.24 -4.94 0.60
C PHE A 125 -5.77 -4.70 0.20
N SER A 126 -5.53 -4.44 -1.08
CA SER A 126 -4.25 -3.91 -1.60
C SER A 126 -4.53 -2.78 -2.58
N GLY A 127 -3.81 -1.68 -2.45
CA GLY A 127 -3.96 -0.50 -3.30
C GLY A 127 -4.26 0.77 -2.50
N ILE A 128 -4.93 1.73 -3.12
CA ILE A 128 -5.20 3.03 -2.53
C ILE A 128 -6.68 3.30 -2.37
N GLN A 129 -7.06 3.97 -1.29
CA GLN A 129 -8.42 4.42 -1.03
C GLN A 129 -8.41 5.86 -0.52
N THR A 130 -9.34 6.69 -1.02
CA THR A 130 -9.49 8.08 -0.59
C THR A 130 -10.90 8.33 -0.06
N GLY A 131 -10.99 9.10 1.02
CA GLY A 131 -12.27 9.55 1.58
C GLY A 131 -12.88 10.77 0.87
N TYR A 132 -12.12 11.38 -0.05
CA TYR A 132 -12.47 12.54 -0.87
C TYR A 132 -11.63 12.52 -2.16
N ASP A 133 -11.88 13.42 -3.10
CA ASP A 133 -11.03 13.60 -4.29
C ASP A 133 -9.81 14.45 -3.92
N PRO A 134 -8.60 13.87 -3.85
CA PRO A 134 -7.43 14.62 -3.45
C PRO A 134 -6.69 15.24 -4.65
N GLY A 135 -7.18 15.01 -5.88
CA GLY A 135 -6.50 15.36 -7.12
C GLY A 135 -5.40 14.39 -7.53
N ILE A 136 -5.04 14.46 -8.81
CA ILE A 136 -4.10 13.54 -9.47
C ILE A 136 -2.70 13.53 -8.83
N GLU A 137 -2.19 14.68 -8.38
CA GLU A 137 -0.86 14.76 -7.76
C GLU A 137 -0.77 13.94 -6.46
N VAL A 138 -1.82 13.98 -5.64
CA VAL A 138 -1.87 13.19 -4.40
C VAL A 138 -2.06 11.71 -4.70
N LEU A 139 -2.93 11.37 -5.67
CA LEU A 139 -3.11 9.97 -6.11
C LEU A 139 -1.80 9.37 -6.61
N ALA A 140 -1.02 10.13 -7.39
CA ALA A 140 0.29 9.71 -7.86
C ALA A 140 1.23 9.41 -6.68
N GLY A 141 1.33 10.32 -5.71
CA GLY A 141 2.16 10.10 -4.51
C GLY A 141 1.70 8.91 -3.66
N MET A 142 0.39 8.68 -3.55
CA MET A 142 -0.14 7.50 -2.86
C MET A 142 0.21 6.20 -3.58
N LEU A 143 0.12 6.17 -4.92
CA LEU A 143 0.49 5.01 -5.73
C LEU A 143 2.00 4.73 -5.64
N GLU A 144 2.84 5.76 -5.70
CA GLU A 144 4.30 5.61 -5.50
C GLU A 144 4.64 5.08 -4.10
N ALA A 145 3.85 5.40 -3.08
CA ALA A 145 4.07 4.90 -1.72
C ALA A 145 3.80 3.39 -1.58
N VAL A 146 3.03 2.79 -2.50
CA VAL A 146 2.68 1.35 -2.46
C VAL A 146 3.31 0.53 -3.58
N ASP A 147 3.60 1.14 -4.75
CA ASP A 147 4.11 0.43 -5.92
C ASP A 147 5.55 -0.07 -5.70
N GLY A 148 5.70 -1.39 -5.62
CA GLY A 148 6.99 -2.04 -5.42
C GLY A 148 7.63 -1.77 -4.04
N THR A 149 6.87 -1.27 -3.05
CA THR A 149 7.37 -0.97 -1.71
C THR A 149 6.93 -2.03 -0.69
N ALA A 150 7.35 -1.88 0.57
CA ALA A 150 6.87 -2.71 1.67
C ALA A 150 5.39 -2.43 2.04
N CYS A 151 4.80 -1.34 1.55
CA CYS A 151 3.43 -0.96 1.86
C CYS A 151 2.47 -1.45 0.77
N HIS A 152 1.46 -2.20 1.18
CA HIS A 152 0.49 -2.78 0.26
C HIS A 152 -0.81 -1.98 0.19
N SER A 153 -1.05 -1.08 1.14
CA SER A 153 -2.24 -0.23 1.16
C SER A 153 -1.93 1.19 1.63
N ALA A 154 -2.60 2.17 1.01
CA ALA A 154 -2.60 3.57 1.41
C ALA A 154 -4.03 4.11 1.51
N ASN A 155 -4.39 4.69 2.64
CA ASN A 155 -5.74 5.22 2.90
C ASN A 155 -5.65 6.70 3.25
N LEU A 156 -6.27 7.55 2.46
CA LEU A 156 -6.28 9.00 2.70
C LEU A 156 -7.64 9.42 3.25
N GLY A 157 -7.65 10.10 4.40
CA GLY A 157 -8.86 10.64 5.01
C GLY A 157 -8.63 12.01 5.63
N ARG A 158 -9.73 12.72 5.89
CA ARG A 158 -9.71 13.93 6.72
C ARG A 158 -10.10 13.59 8.15
N ARG A 159 -9.32 14.07 9.11
CA ARG A 159 -9.57 13.84 10.54
C ARG A 159 -9.29 15.12 11.32
N ASP A 160 -10.20 15.46 12.22
CA ASP A 160 -9.92 16.46 13.25
C ASP A 160 -9.04 15.82 14.34
N THR A 161 -7.85 16.37 14.54
CA THR A 161 -6.87 15.91 15.53
C THR A 161 -7.16 16.44 16.94
N GLY A 162 -8.17 17.30 17.12
CA GLY A 162 -8.58 17.86 18.40
C GLY A 162 -7.65 18.96 18.94
N ASP A 163 -6.66 19.38 18.15
CA ASP A 163 -5.72 20.46 18.48
C ASP A 163 -6.23 21.86 18.10
N GLY A 164 -7.43 21.94 17.50
CA GLY A 164 -8.06 23.19 17.07
C GLY A 164 -7.55 23.73 15.73
N SER A 165 -6.68 23.00 15.01
CA SER A 165 -6.22 23.36 13.66
C SER A 165 -7.23 23.01 12.56
N GLY A 166 -8.29 22.26 12.89
CA GLY A 166 -9.31 21.79 11.97
C GLY A 166 -9.01 20.39 11.42
N GLU A 167 -9.72 20.01 10.36
CA GLU A 167 -9.49 18.73 9.70
C GLU A 167 -8.14 18.72 8.96
N ARG A 168 -7.40 17.63 9.14
CA ARG A 168 -6.12 17.37 8.48
C ARG A 168 -6.24 16.18 7.54
N ALA A 169 -5.58 16.26 6.39
CA ALA A 169 -5.40 15.15 5.46
C ALA A 169 -4.36 14.17 6.00
N ILE A 170 -4.80 12.99 6.45
CA ILE A 170 -3.95 11.95 7.03
C ILE A 170 -3.91 10.77 6.07
N LEU A 171 -2.69 10.40 5.69
CA LEU A 171 -2.39 9.22 4.89
C LEU A 171 -1.97 8.06 5.81
N ASP A 172 -2.76 6.99 5.86
CA ASP A 172 -2.43 5.79 6.62
C ASP A 172 -1.91 4.68 5.68
N LEU A 173 -0.67 4.28 5.87
CA LEU A 173 -0.01 3.20 5.13
C LEU A 173 -0.04 1.89 5.92
N ARG A 174 -0.36 0.78 5.25
CA ARG A 174 -0.26 -0.58 5.79
C ARG A 174 0.90 -1.29 5.11
N CYS A 175 1.86 -1.73 5.91
CA CYS A 175 3.11 -2.27 5.42
C CYS A 175 3.40 -3.65 6.03
N SER A 176 4.06 -4.50 5.24
CA SER A 176 4.43 -5.85 5.64
C SER A 176 5.86 -6.12 5.22
N VAL A 177 6.75 -6.27 6.21
CA VAL A 177 8.19 -6.43 6.00
C VAL A 177 8.64 -7.87 6.22
N GLU A 178 9.73 -8.25 5.56
CA GLU A 178 10.41 -9.51 5.82
C GLU A 178 11.21 -9.41 7.13
N ALA A 179 10.63 -9.89 8.22
CA ALA A 179 11.29 -9.94 9.53
C ALA A 179 10.95 -11.26 10.25
N THR A 180 11.79 -11.67 11.20
CA THR A 180 11.58 -12.89 11.98
C THR A 180 10.88 -12.63 13.32
N ASP A 181 11.06 -11.44 13.88
CA ASP A 181 10.61 -11.03 15.21
C ASP A 181 10.45 -9.50 15.29
N ALA A 182 10.09 -9.02 16.49
CA ALA A 182 9.92 -7.60 16.77
C ALA A 182 11.22 -6.78 16.62
N VAL A 183 12.41 -7.39 16.75
CA VAL A 183 13.69 -6.70 16.55
C VAL A 183 13.89 -6.42 15.07
N GLY A 184 13.65 -7.42 14.21
CA GLY A 184 13.65 -7.25 12.76
C GLY A 184 12.62 -6.22 12.30
N LEU A 185 11.42 -6.24 12.91
CA LEU A 185 10.36 -5.26 12.64
C LEU A 185 10.79 -3.83 13.02
N ALA A 186 11.39 -3.63 14.19
CA ALA A 186 11.94 -2.32 14.57
C ALA A 186 13.08 -1.87 13.65
N GLY A 187 13.82 -2.82 13.07
CA GLY A 187 14.88 -2.57 12.11
C GLY A 187 14.41 -2.04 10.75
N SER A 188 13.10 -2.08 10.45
CA SER A 188 12.55 -1.53 9.21
C SER A 188 12.09 -0.06 9.33
N TYR A 189 12.32 0.59 10.48
CA TYR A 189 11.80 1.93 10.75
C TYR A 189 12.24 2.97 9.72
N ASP A 190 13.53 3.09 9.40
CA ASP A 190 14.03 4.13 8.49
C ASP A 190 13.54 3.90 7.07
N GLU A 191 13.45 2.63 6.64
CA GLU A 191 12.91 2.25 5.33
C GLU A 191 11.44 2.65 5.20
N VAL A 192 10.62 2.31 6.21
CA VAL A 192 9.18 2.53 6.15
C VAL A 192 8.80 3.99 6.33
N THR A 193 9.40 4.70 7.29
CA THR A 193 9.06 6.11 7.56
C THR A 193 9.42 7.07 6.43
N GLY A 194 10.24 6.65 5.45
CA GLY A 194 10.46 7.41 4.23
C GLY A 194 9.27 7.39 3.26
N LEU A 195 8.44 6.34 3.29
CA LEU A 195 7.37 6.09 2.32
C LEU A 195 6.19 7.02 2.51
N GLY A 196 5.67 7.61 1.43
CA GLY A 196 4.51 8.50 1.49
C GLY A 196 4.74 9.80 2.26
N THR A 197 6.00 10.20 2.46
CA THR A 197 6.35 11.50 3.04
C THR A 197 6.46 12.58 1.98
N GLY A 198 6.12 13.83 2.34
CA GLY A 198 6.29 14.99 1.46
C GLY A 198 5.30 15.09 0.30
N ILE A 199 4.24 14.27 0.28
CA ILE A 199 3.16 14.40 -0.71
C ILE A 199 2.43 15.73 -0.48
N ALA A 200 2.44 16.62 -1.48
CA ALA A 200 1.78 17.91 -1.39
C ALA A 200 0.26 17.72 -1.18
N GLY A 201 -0.30 18.39 -0.17
CA GLY A 201 -1.72 18.23 0.18
C GLY A 201 -2.02 17.12 1.19
N VAL A 202 -1.00 16.40 1.67
CA VAL A 202 -1.08 15.50 2.84
C VAL A 202 -0.41 16.17 4.04
N ASP A 203 -1.14 16.26 5.15
CA ASP A 203 -0.69 16.96 6.37
C ASP A 203 0.10 16.06 7.33
N ALA A 204 -0.14 14.75 7.27
CA ALA A 204 0.55 13.75 8.07
C ALA A 204 0.45 12.36 7.42
N THR A 205 1.47 11.53 7.66
CA THR A 205 1.48 10.12 7.26
C THR A 205 1.64 9.26 8.51
N THR A 206 0.89 8.17 8.58
CA THR A 206 1.03 7.13 9.61
C THR A 206 1.31 5.79 8.94
N TRP A 207 2.02 4.91 9.64
CA TRP A 207 2.35 3.58 9.14
C TRP A 207 1.99 2.54 10.19
N GLU A 208 1.31 1.49 9.74
CA GLU A 208 1.17 0.27 10.52
C GLU A 208 1.95 -0.84 9.84
N VAL A 209 2.98 -1.33 10.52
CA VAL A 209 3.96 -2.27 10.00
C VAL A 209 3.81 -3.61 10.71
N SER A 210 3.71 -4.65 9.89
CA SER A 210 3.53 -6.04 10.30
C SER A 210 4.63 -6.92 9.72
N ILE A 211 4.78 -8.12 10.27
CA ILE A 211 5.64 -9.14 9.69
C ILE A 211 4.86 -9.90 8.61
N GLN A 212 5.43 -10.08 7.42
CA GLN A 212 4.79 -10.82 6.34
C GLN A 212 4.34 -12.23 6.76
N GLY A 213 3.09 -12.57 6.42
CA GLY A 213 2.51 -13.88 6.72
C GLY A 213 2.19 -14.12 8.20
N ARG A 214 2.28 -13.10 9.06
CA ARG A 214 1.98 -13.21 10.50
C ARG A 214 0.85 -12.27 10.90
N SER A 215 0.16 -12.62 11.99
CA SER A 215 -0.84 -11.75 12.60
C SER A 215 -0.17 -10.54 13.25
N THR A 216 -0.79 -9.35 13.15
CA THR A 216 -0.35 -8.14 13.88
C THR A 216 -0.40 -8.31 15.39
N SER A 217 -1.16 -9.30 15.90
CA SER A 217 -1.16 -9.65 17.32
C SER A 217 0.16 -10.23 17.81
N GLU A 218 1.05 -10.69 16.92
CA GLU A 218 2.33 -11.29 17.29
C GLU A 218 3.46 -10.26 17.37
N ALA A 219 3.42 -9.25 16.50
CA ALA A 219 4.29 -8.08 16.56
C ALA A 219 3.66 -6.96 15.73
N LEU A 220 3.73 -5.74 16.24
CA LEU A 220 3.21 -4.55 15.57
C LEU A 220 4.14 -3.36 15.79
N LEU A 221 4.44 -2.64 14.72
CA LEU A 221 5.09 -1.34 14.78
C LEU A 221 4.16 -0.31 14.17
N ARG A 222 3.69 0.63 14.99
CA ARG A 222 2.86 1.75 14.56
C ARG A 222 3.65 3.05 14.66
N LEU A 223 3.68 3.80 13.58
CA LEU A 223 4.46 5.03 13.43
C LEU A 223 3.48 6.14 13.07
N ASP A 224 3.30 7.09 13.98
CA ASP A 224 2.39 8.24 13.81
C ASP A 224 3.16 9.54 13.52
N ALA A 225 4.47 9.44 13.28
CA ALA A 225 5.34 10.54 12.92
C ALA A 225 6.38 10.11 11.89
N GLY A 226 6.85 11.08 11.09
CA GLY A 226 7.88 10.87 10.08
C GLY A 226 9.25 10.49 10.66
N PRO A 227 10.27 10.36 9.79
CA PRO A 227 11.57 9.84 10.19
C PRO A 227 12.27 10.76 11.20
N ILE A 228 12.80 10.15 12.26
CA ILE A 228 13.60 10.82 13.29
C ILE A 228 14.99 10.19 13.35
N ASP A 229 16.02 11.01 13.17
CA ASP A 229 17.42 10.56 13.18
C ASP A 229 17.75 9.75 14.44
N GLY A 230 18.29 8.55 14.23
CA GLY A 230 18.70 7.63 15.30
C GLY A 230 17.55 6.88 15.98
N ARG A 231 16.28 7.16 15.65
CA ARG A 231 15.13 6.52 16.27
C ARG A 231 15.08 5.02 16.02
N GLN A 232 15.42 4.56 14.82
CA GLN A 232 15.52 3.12 14.52
C GLN A 232 16.41 2.39 15.54
N LYS A 233 17.57 2.95 15.88
CA LYS A 233 18.47 2.34 16.86
C LYS A 233 17.82 2.22 18.24
N VAL A 234 17.09 3.25 18.67
CA VAL A 234 16.37 3.23 19.96
C VAL A 234 15.33 2.11 19.98
N LEU A 235 14.54 1.99 18.91
CA LEU A 235 13.51 0.95 18.82
C LEU A 235 14.12 -0.45 18.77
N VAL A 236 15.20 -0.65 18.01
CA VAL A 236 15.94 -1.92 17.95
C VAL A 236 16.51 -2.30 19.32
N ASP A 237 17.12 -1.36 20.04
CA ASP A 237 17.71 -1.61 21.36
C ASP A 237 16.61 -1.96 22.40
N ALA A 238 15.46 -1.28 22.36
CA ALA A 238 14.30 -1.56 23.21
C ALA A 238 13.67 -2.93 22.91
N MET A 239 13.50 -3.29 21.63
CA MET A 239 12.98 -4.60 21.24
C MET A 239 13.94 -5.72 21.58
N THR A 240 15.25 -5.50 21.41
CA THR A 240 16.29 -6.48 21.80
C THR A 240 16.23 -6.76 23.29
N SER A 241 16.09 -5.72 24.12
CA SER A 241 15.96 -5.86 25.57
C SER A 241 14.68 -6.60 25.96
N SER A 242 13.56 -6.29 25.29
CA SER A 242 12.26 -6.95 25.53
C SER A 242 12.29 -8.43 25.19
N VAL A 243 12.76 -8.77 23.98
CA VAL A 243 12.89 -10.16 23.53
C VAL A 243 13.90 -10.93 24.38
N GLY A 244 15.02 -10.30 24.76
CA GLY A 244 16.02 -10.89 25.65
C GLY A 244 15.49 -11.22 27.05
N ALA A 245 14.49 -10.48 27.52
CA ALA A 245 13.75 -10.75 28.76
C ALA A 245 12.62 -11.79 28.61
N GLY A 246 12.43 -12.34 27.40
CA GLY A 246 11.37 -13.31 27.10
C GLY A 246 10.00 -12.72 26.81
N ALA A 247 9.91 -11.40 26.57
CA ALA A 247 8.65 -10.76 26.20
C ALA A 247 8.21 -11.11 24.78
N ASP A 248 6.91 -11.14 24.52
CA ASP A 248 6.34 -11.39 23.19
C ASP A 248 5.07 -10.56 22.92
N SER A 249 4.46 -10.78 21.74
CA SER A 249 3.32 -10.02 21.25
C SER A 249 3.57 -8.50 21.32
N LEU A 250 4.80 -8.12 20.96
CA LEU A 250 5.33 -6.79 21.21
C LEU A 250 4.71 -5.79 20.24
N THR A 251 4.17 -4.73 20.81
CA THR A 251 3.67 -3.56 20.08
C THR A 251 4.55 -2.36 20.41
N VAL A 252 5.02 -1.68 19.38
CA VAL A 252 5.70 -0.39 19.49
C VAL A 252 4.85 0.67 18.83
N VAL A 253 4.60 1.78 19.54
CA VAL A 253 3.96 2.96 18.96
C VAL A 253 4.94 4.12 19.10
N ASP A 254 5.31 4.73 17.98
CA ASP A 254 6.11 5.95 17.93
C ASP A 254 5.26 7.10 17.41
N SER A 255 4.98 8.09 18.26
CA SER A 255 4.22 9.30 17.90
C SER A 255 5.12 10.53 17.69
N GLY A 256 6.42 10.30 17.49
CA GLY A 256 7.45 11.30 17.29
C GLY A 256 8.08 11.75 18.59
N THR A 257 7.32 12.47 19.42
CA THR A 257 7.77 12.93 20.75
C THR A 257 7.67 11.84 21.81
N SER A 258 6.80 10.84 21.59
CA SER A 258 6.61 9.74 22.51
C SER A 258 6.85 8.37 21.88
N VAL A 259 7.32 7.43 22.69
CA VAL A 259 7.43 6.01 22.33
C VAL A 259 6.77 5.19 23.43
N LEU A 260 5.87 4.29 23.01
CA LEU A 260 5.27 3.26 23.84
C LEU A 260 5.78 1.90 23.40
N VAL A 261 6.29 1.11 24.36
CA VAL A 261 6.52 -0.32 24.19
C VAL A 261 5.51 -1.10 25.03
N ALA A 262 4.78 -2.01 24.40
CA ALA A 262 3.81 -2.88 25.06
C ALA A 262 3.95 -4.34 24.65
N GLY A 263 3.47 -5.27 25.48
CA GLY A 263 3.45 -6.71 25.15
C GLY A 263 3.13 -7.57 26.37
N PHE A 264 3.49 -8.84 26.31
CA PHE A 264 3.41 -9.77 27.44
C PHE A 264 4.79 -10.13 27.98
N ALA A 265 4.92 -10.24 29.29
CA ALA A 265 6.12 -10.71 29.97
C ALA A 265 5.77 -11.47 31.25
N ASP A 266 6.70 -12.28 31.74
CA ASP A 266 6.52 -13.00 33.01
C ASP A 266 6.65 -12.07 34.21
N ALA A 267 6.03 -12.43 35.34
CA ALA A 267 6.03 -11.62 36.57
C ALA A 267 7.44 -11.34 37.13
N GLU A 268 8.40 -12.24 36.88
CA GLU A 268 9.80 -12.07 37.28
C GLU A 268 10.49 -10.90 36.55
N GLN A 269 9.93 -10.46 35.42
CA GLN A 269 10.45 -9.37 34.58
C GLN A 269 9.87 -8.00 34.94
N SER A 270 9.38 -7.81 36.17
CA SER A 270 8.82 -6.52 36.63
C SER A 270 9.75 -5.31 36.46
N GLY A 271 11.07 -5.52 36.43
CA GLY A 271 12.08 -4.48 36.15
C GLY A 271 12.25 -4.09 34.67
N LEU A 272 11.62 -4.82 33.74
CA LEU A 272 11.74 -4.59 32.30
C LEU A 272 11.22 -3.21 31.90
N CYS A 273 10.03 -2.80 32.37
CA CYS A 273 9.48 -1.49 32.01
C CYS A 273 10.39 -0.32 32.41
N THR A 274 11.01 -0.38 33.59
CA THR A 274 11.98 0.62 34.03
C THR A 274 13.20 0.64 33.13
N THR A 275 13.73 -0.54 32.79
CA THR A 275 14.88 -0.66 31.88
C THR A 275 14.59 -0.04 30.52
N LEU A 276 13.41 -0.31 29.95
CA LEU A 276 12.99 0.23 28.65
C LEU A 276 12.84 1.75 28.69
N ILE A 277 12.21 2.30 29.73
CA ILE A 277 12.04 3.75 29.89
C ILE A 277 13.40 4.42 30.05
N ASP A 278 14.27 3.91 30.92
CA ASP A 278 15.61 4.47 31.14
C ASP A 278 16.42 4.49 29.83
N GLN A 279 16.36 3.40 29.05
CA GLN A 279 17.01 3.32 27.74
C GLN A 279 16.46 4.35 26.75
N MET A 280 15.14 4.42 26.59
CA MET A 280 14.50 5.35 25.63
C MET A 280 14.72 6.82 26.02
N THR A 281 14.58 7.16 27.30
CA THR A 281 14.82 8.52 27.81
C THR A 281 16.30 8.90 27.71
N ALA A 282 17.22 7.98 28.03
CA ALA A 282 18.66 8.22 27.84
C ALA A 282 19.04 8.44 26.37
N ALA A 283 18.29 7.83 25.45
CA ALA A 283 18.44 8.02 24.01
C ALA A 283 17.71 9.26 23.45
N GLY A 284 17.06 10.06 24.31
CA GLY A 284 16.46 11.34 23.93
C GLY A 284 14.98 11.30 23.54
N VAL A 285 14.26 10.21 23.82
CA VAL A 285 12.78 10.20 23.70
C VAL A 285 12.18 11.08 24.79
N GLU A 286 11.37 12.07 24.41
CA GLU A 286 10.80 13.04 25.36
C GLU A 286 9.80 12.40 26.33
N SER A 287 8.93 11.52 25.82
CA SER A 287 7.96 10.77 26.62
C SER A 287 8.05 9.28 26.32
N ALA A 288 8.66 8.52 27.22
CA ALA A 288 8.82 7.08 27.10
C ALA A 288 7.84 6.34 28.01
N SER A 289 7.11 5.36 27.47
CA SER A 289 6.17 4.53 28.22
C SER A 289 6.44 3.05 27.97
N ALA A 290 6.23 2.22 29.00
CA ALA A 290 6.36 0.77 28.89
C ALA A 290 5.23 0.06 29.64
N ARG A 291 4.60 -0.93 28.99
CA ARG A 291 3.44 -1.66 29.52
C ARG A 291 3.50 -3.14 29.20
N MET A 292 3.77 -3.98 30.20
CA MET A 292 3.83 -5.44 30.04
C MET A 292 2.71 -6.11 30.84
N GLN A 293 1.89 -6.90 30.16
CA GLN A 293 0.83 -7.71 30.78
C GLN A 293 1.35 -9.11 31.11
N LEU A 294 0.77 -9.73 32.14
CA LEU A 294 0.96 -11.16 32.38
C LEU A 294 0.12 -11.96 31.38
N ARG A 295 0.63 -13.12 30.94
CA ARG A 295 -0.15 -14.03 30.10
C ARG A 295 -1.38 -14.54 30.84
N ASP A 296 -2.49 -14.67 30.11
CA ASP A 296 -3.74 -15.26 30.58
C ASP A 296 -4.33 -14.61 31.85
N ALA A 297 -3.91 -13.38 32.16
CA ALA A 297 -4.36 -12.61 33.31
C ALA A 297 -4.74 -11.19 32.90
N GLN A 298 -5.65 -10.58 33.66
CA GLN A 298 -5.96 -9.14 33.51
C GLN A 298 -5.00 -8.25 34.32
N ASP A 299 -3.98 -8.86 34.94
CA ASP A 299 -2.98 -8.20 35.77
C ASP A 299 -1.76 -7.76 34.95
N TRP A 300 -1.07 -6.74 35.44
CA TRP A 300 0.11 -6.16 34.79
C TRP A 300 1.39 -6.68 35.43
N ALA A 301 2.35 -7.11 34.59
CA ALA A 301 3.73 -7.33 35.03
C ALA A 301 4.40 -5.98 35.36
N CYS A 302 4.12 -4.95 34.53
CA CYS A 302 4.44 -3.55 34.80
C CYS A 302 3.64 -2.61 33.90
N ASN A 303 3.33 -1.40 34.38
CA ASN A 303 2.66 -0.34 33.62
C ASN A 303 3.20 1.02 34.10
N ILE A 304 4.07 1.64 33.30
CA ILE A 304 4.71 2.91 33.64
C ILE A 304 4.43 3.90 32.50
N ASN A 305 3.83 5.03 32.87
CA ASN A 305 3.51 6.16 32.00
C ASN A 305 3.89 7.44 32.78
N PRO A 306 5.14 7.90 32.69
CA PRO A 306 5.69 8.96 33.51
C PRO A 306 5.07 10.34 33.25
#